data_AF-Q26945-F1
#
_entry.id   AF-Q26945-F1
#
_cell.length_a   1.000
_cell.length_b   1.000
_cell.length_c   1.000
_cell.angle_alpha   90.00
_cell.angle_beta   90.00
_cell.angle_gamma   90.00
#
_symmetry.space_group_name_H-M   'P 1'
#
loop_
_entity.id
_entity.type
_entity.pdbx_description
1 polymer ?
#
loop_
_entity_poly.entity_id
_entity_poly.type
_entity_poly.pdbx_seq_one_letter_code
_entity_poly.pdbx_strand_id
1 'polypeptide(L)'
;GSGKSTLIESLLGGHEVTSGFLRSLPNIAYVPQQAWIMNATLKENILFFSDMDEARFRRALRCTQLESDLKLLLNGVETEIGEKGVNLSGGQK
;
A
#
# COMPACT_ATOMS: atom_id res chain seq x y z
N GLY A 1 -11.30 14.42 16.05
CA GLY A 1 -11.48 13.73 14.77
C GLY A 1 -12.58 14.42 13.98
N SER A 2 -12.35 14.73 12.72
CA SER A 2 -13.33 15.43 11.86
C SER A 2 -14.11 14.48 10.93
N GLY A 3 -14.06 13.16 11.18
CA GLY A 3 -14.79 12.15 10.39
C GLY A 3 -14.16 11.71 9.07
N LYS A 4 -12.93 12.14 8.73
CA LYS A 4 -12.30 11.80 7.43
C LYS A 4 -12.14 10.28 7.20
N SER A 5 -11.60 9.56 8.18
CA SER A 5 -11.42 8.11 8.08
C SER A 5 -12.75 7.39 7.96
N THR A 6 -13.74 7.78 8.78
CA THR A 6 -15.11 7.27 8.71
C THR A 6 -15.74 7.49 7.35
N LEU A 7 -15.54 8.66 6.73
CA LEU A 7 -16.04 8.92 5.38
C LEU A 7 -15.41 8.00 4.34
N ILE A 8 -14.08 7.81 4.38
CA ILE A 8 -13.37 6.90 3.46
C ILE A 8 -13.83 5.45 3.67
N GLU A 9 -13.90 4.98 4.91
CA GLU A 9 -14.38 3.63 5.25
C GLU A 9 -15.84 3.41 4.82
N SER A 10 -16.70 4.43 4.95
CA SER A 10 -18.09 4.36 4.48
C SER A 10 -18.17 4.21 2.95
N LEU A 11 -17.30 4.89 2.20
CA LEU A 11 -17.21 4.74 0.74
C LEU A 11 -16.71 3.36 0.31
N LEU A 12 -15.97 2.68 1.17
CA LEU A 12 -15.50 1.30 0.99
C LEU A 12 -16.51 0.25 1.49
N GLY A 13 -17.64 0.67 2.07
CA GLY A 13 -18.67 -0.22 2.61
C GLY A 13 -18.39 -0.74 4.03
N GLY A 14 -17.45 -0.15 4.76
CA GLY A 14 -17.12 -0.52 6.14
C GLY A 14 -18.13 -0.06 7.20
N HIS A 15 -19.06 0.84 6.83
CA HIS A 15 -20.10 1.37 7.71
C HIS A 15 -21.46 1.34 7.02
N GLU A 16 -22.53 1.16 7.81
CA GLU A 16 -23.91 1.23 7.33
C GLU A 16 -24.32 2.69 7.09
N VAL A 17 -24.97 2.95 5.95
CA VAL A 17 -25.48 4.29 5.61
C VAL A 17 -26.89 4.46 6.18
N THR A 18 -27.02 5.29 7.22
CA THR A 18 -28.32 5.53 7.88
C THR A 18 -29.31 6.30 7.00
N SER A 19 -28.83 7.22 6.16
CA SER A 19 -29.66 7.99 5.22
C SER A 19 -28.84 8.56 4.05
N GLY A 20 -29.49 8.83 2.91
CA GLY A 20 -28.85 9.36 1.70
C GLY A 20 -28.33 8.26 0.76
N PHE A 21 -27.51 8.66 -0.22
CA PHE A 21 -26.94 7.75 -1.22
C PHE A 21 -25.42 7.87 -1.26
N LEU A 22 -24.73 6.72 -1.23
CA LEU A 22 -23.31 6.62 -1.53
C LEU A 22 -23.11 5.95 -2.88
N ARG A 23 -22.20 6.49 -3.69
CA ARG A 23 -21.80 5.91 -4.97
C ARG A 23 -20.28 5.99 -5.08
N SER A 24 -19.67 4.88 -5.46
CA SER A 24 -18.24 4.79 -5.69
C SER A 24 -17.95 4.13 -7.04
N LEU A 25 -16.71 4.30 -7.52
CA LEU A 25 -16.24 3.64 -8.75
C LEU A 25 -15.95 2.16 -8.45
N PRO A 26 -16.06 1.26 -9.45
CA PRO A 26 -15.84 -0.17 -9.23
C PRO A 26 -14.40 -0.53 -8.84
N ASN A 27 -13.40 0.27 -9.24
CA ASN A 27 -11.99 0.01 -8.98
C ASN A 27 -11.42 1.09 -8.05
N ILE A 28 -11.28 0.77 -6.78
CA ILE A 28 -10.76 1.67 -5.74
C ILE A 28 -9.49 1.09 -5.16
N ALA A 29 -8.43 1.90 -5.11
CA ALA A 29 -7.24 1.61 -4.32
C ALA A 29 -7.36 2.32 -2.98
N TYR A 30 -7.03 1.63 -1.89
CA TYR A 30 -7.10 2.15 -0.53
C TYR A 30 -5.74 2.02 0.17
N VAL A 31 -5.33 3.09 0.86
CA VAL A 31 -4.15 3.12 1.71
C VAL A 31 -4.61 3.41 3.14
N PRO A 32 -4.49 2.46 4.07
CA PRO A 32 -4.93 2.66 5.45
C PRO A 32 -4.04 3.63 6.20
N GLN A 33 -4.56 4.18 7.31
CA GLN A 33 -3.78 5.05 8.20
C GLN A 33 -2.58 4.31 8.83
N GLN A 34 -2.75 3.02 9.14
CA GLN A 34 -1.69 2.15 9.59
C GLN A 34 -1.36 1.18 8.46
N ALA A 35 -0.14 1.30 7.90
CA ALA A 35 0.32 0.41 6.85
C ALA A 35 0.25 -1.05 7.29
N TRP A 36 -0.24 -1.90 6.40
CA TRP A 36 -0.23 -3.35 6.54
C TRP A 36 0.66 -3.94 5.45
N ILE A 37 1.57 -4.82 5.86
CA ILE A 37 2.65 -5.34 5.02
C ILE A 37 2.66 -6.85 5.18
N MET A 38 2.69 -7.56 4.06
CA MET A 38 2.78 -9.01 4.00
C MET A 38 4.17 -9.48 4.40
N ASN A 39 4.25 -10.62 5.08
CA ASN A 39 5.52 -11.32 5.33
C ASN A 39 5.97 -12.01 4.04
N ALA A 40 6.61 -11.23 3.17
CA ALA A 40 7.00 -11.57 1.81
C ALA A 40 8.12 -10.62 1.36
N THR A 41 8.64 -10.79 0.16
CA THR A 41 9.62 -9.85 -0.41
C THR A 41 9.00 -8.45 -0.61
N LEU A 42 9.85 -7.42 -0.68
CA LEU A 42 9.41 -6.06 -1.00
C LEU A 42 8.70 -6.01 -2.36
N LYS A 43 9.22 -6.75 -3.34
CA LYS A 43 8.62 -6.90 -4.67
C LYS A 43 7.22 -7.48 -4.62
N GLU A 44 7.00 -8.55 -3.86
CA GLU A 44 5.67 -9.16 -3.71
C GLU A 44 4.68 -8.22 -3.01
N ASN A 45 5.14 -7.44 -2.02
CA ASN A 45 4.33 -6.41 -1.39
C ASN A 45 3.91 -5.30 -2.37
N ILE A 46 4.80 -4.87 -3.28
CA ILE A 46 4.50 -3.85 -4.30
C ILE A 46 3.60 -4.39 -5.41
N LEU A 47 3.83 -5.62 -5.87
CA LEU A 47 3.03 -6.26 -6.92
C LEU A 47 1.64 -6.65 -6.43
N PHE A 48 1.52 -6.99 -5.15
CA PHE A 48 0.26 -7.30 -4.48
C PHE A 48 -0.62 -8.27 -5.29
N PHE A 49 -0.11 -9.48 -5.49
CA PHE A 49 -0.72 -10.56 -6.31
C PHE A 49 -0.91 -10.26 -7.80
N SER A 50 -0.47 -9.10 -8.30
CA SER A 50 -0.46 -8.80 -9.73
C SER A 50 0.74 -9.42 -10.42
N ASP A 51 0.60 -9.73 -11.71
CA ASP A 51 1.73 -10.12 -12.55
C ASP A 51 2.75 -8.99 -12.70
N MET A 52 4.01 -9.37 -12.93
CA MET A 52 5.11 -8.42 -13.11
C MET A 52 4.99 -7.68 -14.45
N ASP A 53 4.83 -6.36 -14.38
CA ASP A 53 5.07 -5.42 -15.47
C ASP A 53 6.32 -4.59 -15.13
N GLU A 54 7.43 -4.92 -15.78
CA GLU A 54 8.74 -4.31 -15.51
C GLU A 54 8.74 -2.78 -15.67
N ALA A 55 8.04 -2.26 -16.68
CA ALA A 55 8.00 -0.83 -16.94
C ALA A 55 7.18 -0.10 -15.86
N ARG A 56 6.03 -0.66 -15.48
CA ARG A 56 5.19 -0.10 -14.43
C ARG A 56 5.84 -0.21 -13.05
N PHE A 57 6.48 -1.34 -12.76
CA PHE A 57 7.18 -1.59 -11.50
C PHE A 57 8.33 -0.60 -11.32
N ARG A 58 9.21 -0.45 -12.32
CA ARG A 58 10.31 0.53 -12.27
C ARG A 58 9.80 1.96 -12.15
N ARG A 59 8.72 2.30 -12.85
CA ARG A 59 8.09 3.62 -12.71
C ARG A 59 7.56 3.84 -11.30
N ALA A 60 6.93 2.84 -10.69
CA ALA A 60 6.43 2.92 -9.32
C ALA A 60 7.58 3.22 -8.35
N LEU A 61 8.67 2.44 -8.40
CA LEU A 61 9.86 2.64 -7.55
C LEU A 61 10.44 4.05 -7.68
N ARG A 62 10.53 4.57 -8.90
CA ARG A 62 11.05 5.91 -9.16
C ARG A 62 10.13 7.00 -8.62
N CYS A 63 8.82 6.87 -8.84
CA CYS A 63 7.83 7.86 -8.41
C CYS A 63 7.65 7.91 -6.89
N THR A 64 7.88 6.79 -6.19
CA THR A 64 7.81 6.70 -4.72
C THR A 64 9.14 6.99 -4.03
N GLN A 65 10.20 7.30 -4.79
CA GLN A 65 11.56 7.53 -4.29
C GLN A 65 12.20 6.33 -3.56
N LEU A 66 11.63 5.13 -3.73
CA LEU A 66 12.14 3.89 -3.12
C LEU A 66 13.52 3.47 -3.67
N GLU A 67 13.93 3.96 -4.84
CA GLU A 67 15.23 3.61 -5.45
C GLU A 67 16.44 3.89 -4.54
N SER A 68 16.40 4.93 -3.72
CA SER A 68 17.47 5.21 -2.75
C SER A 68 17.46 4.23 -1.58
N ASP A 69 16.27 3.88 -1.07
CA ASP A 69 16.11 2.93 0.03
C ASP A 69 16.55 1.53 -0.38
N LEU A 70 16.25 1.13 -1.62
CA LEU A 70 16.66 -0.16 -2.17
C LEU A 70 18.18 -0.38 -2.16
N LYS A 71 18.99 0.68 -2.25
CA LYS A 71 20.45 0.58 -2.19
C LYS A 71 20.98 0.25 -0.79
N LEU A 72 20.17 0.49 0.23
CA LEU A 72 20.48 0.19 1.63
C LEU A 72 20.05 -1.24 2.00
N LEU A 73 19.18 -1.85 1.21
CA LEU A 73 18.72 -3.23 1.41
C LEU A 73 19.68 -4.22 0.74
N LEU A 74 20.10 -5.26 1.47
CA LEU A 74 21.11 -6.22 1.02
C LEU A 74 20.75 -6.90 -0.32
N ASN A 75 19.46 -7.19 -0.52
CA ASN A 75 18.94 -7.89 -1.70
C ASN A 75 18.02 -6.99 -2.55
N GLY A 76 18.05 -5.67 -2.34
CA GLY A 76 17.17 -4.73 -3.03
C GLY A 76 15.69 -5.13 -2.93
N VAL A 77 15.01 -5.26 -4.06
CA VAL A 77 13.57 -5.59 -4.12
C VAL A 77 13.25 -7.03 -3.70
N GLU A 78 14.25 -7.92 -3.71
CA GLU A 78 14.11 -9.32 -3.28
C GLU A 78 14.40 -9.47 -1.77
N THR A 79 14.45 -8.36 -1.04
CA THR A 79 14.60 -8.36 0.42
C THR A 79 13.31 -8.81 1.09
N GLU A 80 13.43 -9.80 1.97
CA GLU A 80 12.34 -10.28 2.82
C GLU A 80 11.93 -9.21 3.84
N ILE A 81 10.63 -8.91 3.88
CA ILE A 81 10.06 -7.94 4.80
C ILE A 81 9.39 -8.70 5.94
N GLY A 82 10.02 -8.67 7.13
CA GLY A 82 9.52 -9.35 8.32
C GLY A 82 8.17 -8.80 8.80
N GLU A 83 7.56 -9.51 9.76
CA GLU A 83 6.20 -9.25 10.26
C GLU A 83 5.93 -7.75 10.54
N LYS A 84 4.85 -7.21 9.95
CA LYS A 84 4.46 -5.79 10.05
C LYS A 84 5.53 -4.79 9.57
N GLY A 85 6.44 -5.24 8.70
CA GLY A 85 7.53 -4.43 8.15
C GLY A 85 8.53 -3.98 9.20
N VAL A 86 8.89 -4.83 10.17
CA VAL A 86 9.86 -4.47 11.23
C VAL A 86 11.19 -3.93 10.69
N ASN A 87 11.59 -4.34 9.48
CA ASN A 87 12.82 -3.91 8.82
C ASN A 87 12.70 -2.55 8.09
N LEU A 88 11.52 -1.91 8.13
CA LEU A 88 11.23 -0.65 7.44
C LEU A 88 10.97 0.48 8.43
N SER A 89 11.45 1.67 8.09
CA SER A 89 11.11 2.91 8.78
C SER A 89 9.66 3.32 8.52
N GLY A 90 9.09 4.19 9.36
CA GLY A 90 7.70 4.64 9.20
C GLY A 90 7.42 5.39 7.89
N GLY A 91 8.43 5.98 7.24
CA GLY A 91 8.27 6.63 5.93
C GLY A 91 8.40 5.67 4.74
N GLN A 92 8.98 4.49 4.96
CA GLN A 92 9.11 3.44 3.95
C GLN A 92 7.91 2.48 3.93
N LYS A 93 7.19 2.37 5.05
CA LYS A 93 5.94 1.61 5.17
C LYS A 93 4.79 2.36 4.52
#